data_AF-R7VXA8-F1
#
_entry.id   AF-R7VXA8-F1
#
_cell.length_a   1.000
_cell.length_b   1.000
_cell.length_c   1.000
_cell.angle_alpha   90.00
_cell.angle_beta   90.00
_cell.angle_gamma   90.00
#
_symmetry.space_group_name_H-M   'P 1'
#
loop_
_entity.id
_entity.type
_entity.pdbx_description
1 polymer ?
#
loop_
_entity_poly.entity_id
_entity_poly.type
_entity_poly.pdbx_seq_one_letter_code
_entity_poly.pdbx_strand_id
1 'polypeptide(L)'
;MDLWIHYISFLQSSLDMSRPEAAPRIRGVFEAAVAAAGLDFRSDKLWELYVEWEREQGELRAVTAIYDRVLSIPTQLYSQHWER
;
A
#
# COMPACT_ATOMS: atom_id res chain seq x y z
N MET A 1 -3.57 -8.55 6.94
CA MET A 1 -2.45 -7.80 6.35
C MET A 1 -1.50 -8.77 5.62
N ASP A 2 -1.05 -9.86 6.25
CA ASP A 2 -0.20 -10.87 5.60
C ASP A 2 -0.80 -11.48 4.32
N LEU A 3 -2.12 -11.72 4.30
CA LEU A 3 -2.80 -12.22 3.09
C LEU A 3 -2.64 -11.29 1.89
N TRP A 4 -2.74 -9.97 2.09
CA TRP A 4 -2.57 -8.99 1.01
C TRP A 4 -1.12 -8.94 0.54
N ILE A 5 -0.15 -8.98 1.47
CA ILE A 5 1.27 -9.05 1.12
C ILE A 5 1.58 -10.30 0.30
N HIS A 6 1.09 -11.47 0.74
CA HIS A 6 1.27 -12.72 -0.01
C HIS A 6 0.59 -12.68 -1.38
N TYR A 7 -0.60 -12.09 -1.46
CA TYR A 7 -1.31 -11.95 -2.72
C TYR A 7 -0.58 -11.04 -3.71
N ILE A 8 -0.08 -9.89 -3.24
CA ILE A 8 0.71 -8.96 -4.05
C ILE A 8 2.01 -9.62 -4.51
N SER A 9 2.74 -10.27 -3.61
CA SER A 9 3.97 -11.00 -3.96
C SER A 9 3.72 -12.10 -4.99
N PHE A 10 2.61 -12.83 -4.86
CA PHE A 10 2.18 -13.82 -5.84
C PHE A 10 1.87 -13.18 -7.20
N LEU A 11 1.19 -12.04 -7.23
CA LEU A 11 0.92 -11.30 -8.47
C LEU A 11 2.20 -10.78 -9.11
N GLN A 12 3.15 -10.28 -8.32
CA GLN A 12 4.45 -9.83 -8.84
C GLN A 12 5.26 -10.95 -9.49
N SER A 13 5.15 -12.18 -8.96
CA SER A 13 5.83 -13.37 -9.50
C SER A 13 5.09 -13.99 -10.70
N SER A 14 3.75 -13.93 -10.72
CA SER A 14 2.92 -14.55 -11.76
C SER A 14 2.64 -13.65 -12.96
N LEU A 15 2.67 -12.32 -12.77
CA LEU A 15 2.46 -11.36 -13.85
C LEU A 15 3.78 -11.02 -14.53
N ASP A 16 3.74 -11.02 -15.87
CA ASP A 16 4.85 -10.56 -16.68
C ASP A 16 4.89 -9.02 -16.69
N MET A 17 5.84 -8.47 -15.94
CA MET A 17 6.05 -7.01 -15.80
C MET A 17 6.47 -6.32 -17.09
N SER A 18 6.83 -7.07 -18.15
CA SER A 18 7.06 -6.50 -19.47
C SER A 18 5.76 -6.02 -20.13
N ARG A 19 4.61 -6.49 -19.65
CA ARG A 19 3.30 -6.10 -20.18
C ARG A 19 2.79 -4.80 -19.53
N PRO A 20 2.30 -3.84 -20.32
CA PRO A 20 1.77 -2.57 -19.81
C PRO A 20 0.52 -2.75 -18.93
N GLU A 21 -0.16 -3.88 -19.02
CA GLU A 21 -1.36 -4.20 -18.21
C GLU A 21 -1.02 -4.74 -16.80
N ALA A 22 0.21 -5.18 -16.56
CA ALA A 22 0.60 -5.76 -15.27
C ALA A 22 0.68 -4.70 -14.17
N ALA A 23 1.31 -3.56 -14.46
CA ALA A 23 1.48 -2.45 -13.53
C ALA A 23 0.14 -1.89 -12.98
N PRO A 24 -0.85 -1.49 -13.80
CA PRO A 24 -2.12 -0.98 -13.29
C PRO A 24 -2.90 -2.02 -12.48
N ARG A 25 -2.73 -3.32 -12.78
CA ARG A 25 -3.37 -4.40 -12.04
C ARG A 25 -2.81 -4.55 -10.63
N ILE A 26 -1.49 -4.48 -10.47
CA ILE A 26 -0.83 -4.54 -9.16
C ILE A 26 -1.14 -3.28 -8.36
N ARG A 27 -1.09 -2.11 -8.98
CA ARG A 27 -1.51 -0.84 -8.36
C ARG A 27 -2.95 -0.90 -7.84
N GLY A 28 -3.88 -1.46 -8.61
CA GLY A 28 -5.26 -1.64 -8.17
C GLY A 28 -5.40 -2.54 -6.93
N VAL A 29 -4.55 -3.56 -6.80
CA VAL A 29 -4.52 -4.43 -5.63
C VAL A 29 -3.92 -3.72 -4.42
N PHE A 30 -2.88 -2.92 -4.60
CA PHE A 30 -2.34 -2.06 -3.54
C PHE A 30 -3.40 -1.08 -3.03
N GLU A 31 -4.10 -0.38 -3.92
CA GLU A 31 -5.18 0.54 -3.54
C GLU A 31 -6.31 -0.20 -2.79
N ALA A 32 -6.69 -1.41 -3.23
CA ALA A 32 -7.69 -2.22 -2.54
C ALA A 32 -7.22 -2.65 -1.14
N ALA A 33 -5.96 -3.06 -1.00
CA ALA A 33 -5.37 -3.44 0.27
C ALA A 33 -5.28 -2.25 1.23
N VAL A 34 -4.90 -1.07 0.72
CA VAL A 34 -4.85 0.19 1.48
C VAL A 34 -6.26 0.66 1.86
N ALA A 35 -7.26 0.55 0.98
CA ALA A 35 -8.64 0.89 1.31
C ALA A 35 -9.23 -0.05 2.38
N ALA A 36 -8.87 -1.34 2.33
CA ALA A 36 -9.37 -2.35 3.27
C ALA A 36 -8.63 -2.35 4.61
N ALA A 37 -7.33 -2.07 4.62
CA ALA A 37 -6.46 -2.27 5.79
C ALA A 37 -5.50 -1.11 6.08
N GLY A 38 -5.52 -0.02 5.31
CA GLY A 38 -4.57 1.10 5.44
C GLY A 38 -4.77 1.99 6.67
N LEU A 39 -5.84 1.78 7.44
CA LEU A 39 -6.09 2.44 8.73
C LEU A 39 -5.67 1.57 9.92
N ASP A 40 -5.26 0.32 9.69
CA ASP A 40 -4.79 -0.56 10.76
C ASP A 40 -3.38 -0.14 11.21
N PHE A 41 -3.11 -0.19 12.51
CA PHE A 41 -1.80 0.10 13.10
C PHE A 41 -0.70 -0.80 12.52
N ARG A 42 -1.07 -1.96 11.99
CA ARG A 42 -0.13 -2.87 11.30
C ARG A 42 0.01 -2.58 9.82
N SER A 43 -0.56 -1.51 9.27
CA SER A 43 -0.52 -1.26 7.83
C SER A 43 0.83 -0.73 7.31
N ASP A 44 1.75 -0.33 8.19
CA ASP A 44 3.07 0.23 7.86
C ASP A 44 3.80 -0.58 6.78
N LYS A 45 3.85 -1.91 6.95
CA LYS A 45 4.54 -2.81 6.01
C LYS A 45 3.90 -2.84 4.62
N LEU A 46 2.57 -2.66 4.54
CA LEU A 46 1.86 -2.59 3.26
C LEU A 46 2.19 -1.29 2.53
N TRP A 47 2.26 -0.17 3.27
CA TRP A 47 2.65 1.12 2.72
C TRP A 47 4.10 1.13 2.25
N GLU A 48 5.03 0.56 3.03
CA GLU A 48 6.44 0.41 2.62
C GLU A 48 6.56 -0.41 1.33
N LEU A 49 5.85 -1.54 1.23
CA LEU A 49 5.81 -2.36 0.02
C LEU A 49 5.25 -1.60 -1.20
N TYR A 50 4.23 -0.78 -0.99
CA TYR A 50 3.63 0.00 -2.08
C TYR A 50 4.58 1.09 -2.58
N VAL A 51 5.23 1.80 -1.66
CA VAL A 51 6.23 2.82 -1.97
C VAL A 51 7.41 2.23 -2.72
N GLU A 52 7.96 1.11 -2.25
CA GLU A 52 9.12 0.49 -2.89
C GLU A 52 8.77 0.00 -4.30
N TRP A 53 7.59 -0.59 -4.48
CA TRP A 53 7.12 -0.99 -5.80
C TRP A 53 6.94 0.20 -6.75
N GLU A 54 6.33 1.31 -6.32
CA GLU A 54 6.20 2.52 -7.17
C GLU A 54 7.56 3.15 -7.49
N ARG A 55 8.54 3.06 -6.58
CA ARG A 55 9.92 3.48 -6.85
C ARG A 55 10.58 2.61 -7.92
N GLU A 56 10.36 1.30 -7.89
CA GLU A 56 10.84 0.38 -8.93
C GLU A 56 10.20 0.67 -10.29
N GLN A 57 8.93 1.11 -10.32
CA GLN A 57 8.26 1.54 -11.55
C GLN A 57 8.71 2.93 -12.04
N GLY A 58 9.47 3.69 -11.22
CA GLY A 58 9.93 5.04 -11.55
C GLY A 58 8.89 6.15 -11.31
N GLU A 59 7.75 5.83 -10.70
CA GLU A 59 6.62 6.75 -10.51
C GLU A 59 6.69 7.48 -9.16
N LEU A 60 7.72 8.31 -9.00
CA LEU A 60 7.98 9.07 -7.75
C LEU A 60 6.82 10.00 -7.34
N ARG A 61 5.99 10.44 -8.29
CA ARG A 61 4.81 11.27 -8.00
C ARG A 61 3.71 10.49 -7.27
N ALA A 62 3.55 9.21 -7.60
CA ALA A 62 2.59 8.34 -6.93
C ALA A 62 3.04 8.11 -5.48
N VAL A 63 4.33 7.87 -5.27
CA VAL A 63 4.94 7.74 -3.94
C VAL A 63 4.63 8.95 -3.05
N THR A 64 4.84 10.17 -3.54
CA THR A 64 4.55 11.38 -2.75
C THR A 64 3.07 11.52 -2.40
N ALA A 65 2.18 11.18 -3.33
CA ALA A 65 0.74 11.24 -3.09
C ALA A 65 0.29 10.19 -2.05
N ILE A 66 0.90 9.00 -2.07
CA ILE A 66 0.69 7.93 -1.08
C ILE A 66 1.12 8.41 0.32
N TYR A 67 2.32 8.98 0.45
CA TYR A 67 2.80 9.53 1.72
C TYR A 67 1.93 10.69 2.25
N ASP A 68 1.51 11.62 1.40
CA ASP A 68 0.60 12.71 1.80
C ASP A 68 -0.73 12.15 2.34
N ARG A 69 -1.20 11.03 1.76
CA ARG A 69 -2.41 10.33 2.19
C ARG A 69 -2.22 9.64 3.54
N VAL A 70 -1.08 9.00 3.79
CA VAL A 70 -0.73 8.42 5.09
C VAL A 70 -0.62 9.49 6.18
N LEU A 71 0.07 10.59 5.89
CA LEU A 71 0.29 11.69 6.83
C LEU A 71 -0.99 12.49 7.13
N SER A 72 -1.95 12.48 6.20
CA SER A 72 -3.26 13.12 6.39
C SER A 72 -4.28 12.23 7.09
N ILE A 73 -4.02 10.93 7.26
CA ILE A 73 -4.81 10.08 8.16
C ILE A 73 -4.48 10.56 9.58
N PRO A 74 -5.43 11.21 10.29
CA PRO A 74 -5.22 11.61 11.67
C PRO A 74 -5.04 10.33 12.45
N THR A 75 -3.79 10.03 12.80
CA THR A 75 -3.43 8.80 13.47
C THR A 75 -4.30 8.66 14.70
N GLN A 76 -4.96 7.52 14.75
CA GLN A 76 -5.88 7.07 15.78
C GLN A 76 -5.18 6.81 17.13
N LEU A 77 -4.04 7.47 17.38
CA LEU A 77 -3.37 7.55 18.68
C LEU A 77 -4.11 8.48 19.65
N TYR A 78 -5.12 9.23 19.19
CA TYR A 78 -5.93 10.07 20.09
C TYR A 78 -7.09 9.33 20.77
N SER A 79 -7.59 8.22 20.20
CA SER A 79 -8.81 7.57 20.73
C SER A 79 -8.54 6.39 21.69
N GLN A 80 -7.30 5.89 21.80
CA GLN A 80 -6.96 4.83 22.78
C GLN A 80 -6.45 5.35 24.13
N HIS A 81 -6.31 6.67 24.32
CA HIS A 81 -5.98 7.27 25.62
C HIS A 81 -7.21 7.70 26.45
N TRP A 82 -8.44 7.48 25.96
CA TRP A 82 -9.67 8.00 26.60
C TRP A 82 -10.41 7.04 27.54
N GLU A 83 -10.24 5.72 27.48
CA GLU A 83 -10.93 4.83 28.43
C GLU A 83 -10.02 4.48 29.61
N ARG A 84 -10.12 5.32 30.65
CA ARG A 84 -9.79 5.02 32.05
C ARG A 84 -10.88 4.19 32.70
#